data_AF-A0ABD0S2T7-F1
#
_entry.id   AF-A0ABD0S2T7-F1
#
_cell.length_a   1.000
_cell.length_b   1.000
_cell.length_c   1.000
_cell.angle_alpha   90.00
_cell.angle_beta   90.00
_cell.angle_gamma   90.00
#
_symmetry.space_group_name_H-M   'P 1'
#
loop_
_entity.id
_entity.type
_entity.pdbx_description
1 polymer ?
#
loop_
_entity_poly.entity_id
_entity_poly.type
_entity_poly.pdbx_seq_one_letter_code
_entity_poly.pdbx_strand_id
1 'polypeptide(L)'
;RKKIICSYPECGKTYTRRLYLQNHYNFVHKKQSKYVCRECDTQFLNRTKYANHIRFVHEGKKKVKNKLCTICGRGFSENQVLIRHMRTHTGERPHACALCPARFAQSTALRAHLAHLIEINK
;
A
#
# COMPACT_ATOMS: atom_id res chain seq x y z
N ARG A 1 7.10 -15.37 -4.25
CA ARG A 1 5.89 -15.51 -3.40
C ARG A 1 4.74 -15.98 -4.28
N LYS A 2 4.11 -17.13 -3.98
CA LYS A 2 2.99 -17.67 -4.75
C LYS A 2 1.84 -16.65 -4.77
N LYS A 3 1.41 -16.24 -5.98
CA LYS A 3 0.22 -15.40 -6.16
C LYS A 3 -1.01 -16.30 -6.05
N ILE A 4 -2.05 -15.82 -5.36
CA ILE A 4 -3.33 -16.49 -5.20
C ILE A 4 -4.30 -15.79 -6.14
N ILE A 5 -4.92 -16.54 -7.04
CA ILE A 5 -5.84 -16.01 -8.05
C ILE A 5 -7.26 -16.05 -7.47
N CYS A 6 -8.06 -15.02 -7.73
CA CYS A 6 -9.48 -15.03 -7.42
C CYS A 6 -10.16 -16.14 -8.21
N SER A 7 -10.91 -17.00 -7.53
CA SER A 7 -11.62 -18.12 -8.14
C SER A 7 -12.94 -17.73 -8.81
N TYR A 8 -13.37 -16.46 -8.72
CA TYR A 8 -14.59 -16.01 -9.36
C TYR A 8 -14.39 -15.93 -10.88
N PRO A 9 -15.32 -16.47 -11.70
CA PRO A 9 -15.21 -16.45 -13.16
C PRO A 9 -14.91 -15.03 -13.67
N GLU A 10 -14.03 -14.92 -14.66
CA GLU A 10 -13.69 -13.66 -15.36
C GLU A 10 -13.03 -12.57 -14.49
N CYS A 11 -12.84 -12.77 -13.18
CA CYS A 11 -12.24 -11.76 -12.31
C CYS A 11 -10.73 -11.60 -12.56
N GLY A 12 -9.99 -12.71 -12.64
CA GLY A 12 -8.55 -12.74 -12.91
C GLY A 12 -7.65 -12.01 -11.91
N LYS A 13 -8.20 -11.38 -10.85
CA LYS A 13 -7.43 -10.61 -9.86
C LYS A 13 -6.52 -11.53 -9.04
N THR A 14 -5.29 -11.10 -8.82
CA THR A 14 -4.29 -11.87 -8.07
C THR A 14 -3.84 -11.15 -6.80
N TYR A 15 -3.55 -11.94 -5.76
CA TYR A 15 -3.21 -11.44 -4.42
C TYR A 15 -2.02 -12.19 -3.85
N THR A 16 -1.23 -11.52 -3.02
CA THR A 16 -0.07 -12.15 -2.36
C THR A 16 -0.39 -12.71 -0.98
N ARG A 17 -1.59 -12.47 -0.44
CA ARG A 17 -2.06 -12.97 0.86
C ARG A 17 -3.53 -13.35 0.79
N ARG A 18 -3.90 -14.45 1.44
CA ARG A 18 -5.28 -14.97 1.46
C ARG A 18 -6.29 -13.98 2.06
N LEU A 19 -5.92 -13.25 3.11
CA LEU A 19 -6.75 -12.21 3.70
C LEU A 19 -7.16 -11.12 2.68
N TYR A 20 -6.26 -10.72 1.79
CA TYR A 20 -6.57 -9.70 0.78
C TYR A 20 -7.49 -10.24 -0.32
N LEU A 21 -7.31 -11.50 -0.73
CA LEU A 21 -8.24 -12.15 -1.64
C LEU A 21 -9.64 -12.26 -1.02
N GLN A 22 -9.72 -12.69 0.24
CA GLN A 22 -11.01 -12.80 0.95
C GLN A 22 -11.73 -11.46 1.03
N ASN A 23 -10.98 -10.40 1.36
CA ASN A 23 -11.47 -9.03 1.40
C ASN A 23 -12.03 -8.57 0.05
N HIS A 24 -11.28 -8.81 -1.04
CA HIS A 24 -11.75 -8.51 -2.38
C HIS A 24 -13.02 -9.28 -2.74
N TYR A 25 -13.03 -10.59 -2.48
CA TYR A 25 -14.18 -11.44 -2.78
C TYR A 25 -15.43 -10.93 -2.06
N ASN A 26 -15.30 -10.60 -0.78
CA ASN A 26 -16.40 -10.06 0.00
C ASN A 26 -16.93 -8.75 -0.59
N PHE A 27 -16.07 -7.84 -1.05
CA PHE A 27 -16.50 -6.53 -1.55
C PHE A 27 -17.05 -6.57 -2.97
N VAL A 28 -16.35 -7.25 -3.87
CA VAL A 28 -16.62 -7.16 -5.30
C VAL A 28 -17.68 -8.18 -5.73
N HIS A 29 -17.58 -9.41 -5.22
CA HIS A 29 -18.46 -10.50 -5.66
C HIS A 29 -19.64 -10.69 -4.71
N LYS A 30 -19.40 -10.65 -3.40
CA LYS A 30 -20.47 -10.86 -2.40
C LYS A 30 -21.15 -9.56 -1.96
N LYS A 31 -20.61 -8.39 -2.32
CA LYS A 31 -21.07 -7.06 -1.86
C LYS A 31 -21.29 -6.99 -0.34
N GLN A 32 -20.51 -7.76 0.40
CA GLN A 32 -20.57 -7.88 1.85
C GLN A 32 -19.52 -6.97 2.48
N SER A 33 -19.96 -5.79 2.90
CA SER A 33 -19.22 -4.93 3.81
C SER A 33 -19.72 -5.09 5.24
N LYS A 34 -18.80 -4.94 6.21
CA LYS A 34 -19.15 -5.04 7.63
C LYS A 34 -19.40 -3.68 8.27
N TYR A 35 -18.89 -2.62 7.67
CA TYR A 35 -18.95 -1.27 8.21
C TYR A 35 -19.33 -0.32 7.08
N VAL A 36 -20.45 0.38 7.23
CA VAL A 36 -20.98 1.34 6.25
C VAL A 36 -21.07 2.70 6.94
N CYS A 37 -20.50 3.73 6.32
CA CYS A 37 -20.67 5.10 6.78
C CYS A 37 -22.09 5.56 6.47
N ARG A 38 -22.85 6.00 7.49
CA ARG A 38 -24.23 6.47 7.29
C ARG A 38 -24.32 7.90 6.76
N GLU A 39 -23.22 8.64 6.76
CA GLU A 39 -23.16 10.01 6.26
C GLU A 39 -22.84 10.10 4.76
N CYS A 40 -22.17 9.10 4.19
CA CYS A 40 -21.76 9.09 2.78
C CYS A 40 -21.82 7.71 2.10
N ASP A 41 -22.46 6.72 2.72
CA ASP A 41 -22.65 5.34 2.25
C ASP A 41 -21.39 4.57 1.85
N THR A 42 -20.21 5.11 2.21
CA THR A 42 -18.93 4.47 1.88
C THR A 42 -18.76 3.19 2.71
N GLN A 43 -18.38 2.10 2.02
CA GLN A 43 -18.29 0.77 2.60
C GLN A 43 -16.86 0.37 2.97
N PHE A 44 -16.70 -0.32 4.11
CA PHE A 44 -15.41 -0.76 4.63
C PHE A 44 -15.42 -2.21 5.13
N LEU A 45 -14.30 -2.89 4.89
CA LEU A 45 -14.06 -4.29 5.30
C LEU A 45 -13.74 -4.43 6.79
N ASN A 46 -13.04 -3.45 7.33
CA ASN A 46 -12.46 -3.53 8.65
C ASN A 46 -12.74 -2.26 9.45
N ARG A 47 -12.90 -2.45 10.76
CA ARG A 47 -13.23 -1.40 11.72
C ARG A 47 -12.22 -0.26 11.71
N THR A 48 -10.93 -0.56 11.56
CA THR A 48 -9.87 0.46 11.59
C THR A 48 -9.97 1.43 10.41
N LYS A 49 -10.23 0.93 9.20
CA LYS A 49 -10.41 1.77 8.01
C LYS A 49 -11.69 2.60 8.11
N TYR A 50 -12.78 2.00 8.59
CA TYR A 50 -14.02 2.72 8.89
C TYR A 50 -13.81 3.84 9.91
N ALA A 51 -13.21 3.53 11.06
CA ALA A 51 -12.95 4.52 12.11
C ALA A 51 -12.03 5.64 11.64
N ASN A 52 -11.00 5.32 10.85
CA ASN A 52 -10.12 6.33 10.25
C ASN A 52 -10.86 7.19 9.22
N HIS A 53 -11.77 6.62 8.45
CA HIS A 53 -12.60 7.38 7.52
C HIS A 53 -13.44 8.42 8.26
N ILE A 54 -14.20 8.01 9.29
CA ILE A 54 -14.98 8.95 10.11
C ILE A 54 -14.09 10.05 10.70
N ARG A 55 -12.98 9.66 11.34
CA ARG A 55 -12.05 10.61 11.98
C ARG A 55 -11.46 11.63 11.00
N PHE A 56 -11.07 11.22 9.80
CA PHE A 56 -10.34 12.09 8.87
C PHE A 56 -11.23 12.82 7.86
N VAL A 57 -12.38 12.25 7.51
CA VAL A 57 -13.29 12.82 6.50
C VAL A 57 -14.39 13.64 7.15
N HIS A 58 -15.04 13.12 8.19
CA HIS A 58 -16.20 13.75 8.81
C HIS A 58 -15.83 14.61 10.02
N GLU A 59 -14.94 14.12 10.90
CA GLU A 59 -14.49 14.88 12.07
C GLU A 59 -13.33 15.85 11.77
N GLY A 60 -12.79 15.83 10.55
CA GLY A 60 -11.68 16.70 10.14
C GLY A 60 -10.37 16.52 10.93
N LYS A 61 -10.23 15.45 11.72
CA LYS A 61 -8.99 15.18 12.46
C LYS A 61 -7.86 14.95 11.45
N LYS A 62 -6.61 15.21 11.86
CA LYS A 62 -5.42 14.95 11.05
C LYS A 62 -4.58 13.84 11.68
N LYS A 63 -3.87 13.07 10.85
CA LYS A 63 -2.90 12.11 11.35
C LYS A 63 -1.83 12.84 12.17
N VAL A 64 -1.62 12.43 13.41
CA VAL A 64 -0.54 12.94 14.25
C VAL A 64 0.80 12.50 13.66
N LYS A 65 1.70 13.47 13.44
CA LYS A 65 3.03 13.25 12.87
C LYS A 65 4.10 13.28 13.95
N ASN A 66 4.08 12.32 14.87
CA ASN A 66 5.01 12.28 16.01
C ASN A 66 6.29 11.47 15.74
N LYS A 67 6.42 10.82 14.58
CA LYS A 67 7.64 10.11 14.20
C LYS A 67 8.54 11.10 13.46
N LEU A 68 9.47 11.71 14.18
CA LEU A 68 10.35 12.76 13.65
C LEU A 68 11.61 12.15 13.04
N CYS A 69 12.05 12.71 11.92
CA CYS A 69 13.39 12.46 11.39
C CYS A 69 14.42 13.18 12.27
N THR A 70 15.42 12.44 12.74
CA THR A 70 16.50 12.99 13.57
C THR A 70 17.47 13.87 12.79
N ILE A 71 17.47 13.80 11.46
CA ILE A 71 18.39 14.56 10.59
C ILE A 71 17.76 15.87 10.12
N CYS A 72 16.50 15.86 9.68
CA CYS A 72 15.84 17.04 9.12
C CYS A 72 14.60 17.52 9.90
N GLY A 73 14.27 16.90 11.03
CA GLY A 73 13.12 17.27 11.87
C GLY A 73 11.74 16.95 11.27
N ARG A 74 11.67 16.44 10.03
CA ARG A 74 10.40 16.16 9.34
C ARG A 74 9.58 15.11 10.09
N GLY A 75 8.30 15.41 10.33
CA GLY A 75 7.36 14.49 10.99
C GLY A 75 6.63 13.55 10.04
N PHE A 76 6.43 12.30 10.49
CA PHE A 76 5.73 11.23 9.78
C PHE A 76 4.65 10.62 10.67
N SER A 77 3.58 10.14 10.04
CA SER A 77 2.46 9.51 10.76
C SER A 77 2.69 8.04 11.12
N GLU A 78 3.66 7.40 10.48
CA GLU A 78 3.89 5.95 10.60
C GLU A 78 5.40 5.67 10.57
N ASN A 79 5.87 4.77 11.44
CA ASN A 79 7.30 4.48 11.60
C ASN A 79 7.92 3.93 10.31
N GLN A 80 7.20 3.07 9.58
CA GLN A 80 7.68 2.50 8.33
C GLN A 80 7.92 3.56 7.24
N VAL A 81 7.15 4.66 7.28
CA VAL A 81 7.33 5.78 6.35
C VAL A 81 8.58 6.58 6.73
N LEU A 82 8.81 6.79 8.03
CA LEU A 82 10.05 7.41 8.53
C LEU A 82 11.28 6.57 8.15
N ILE A 83 11.28 5.26 8.41
CA ILE A 83 12.41 4.36 8.06
C ILE A 83 12.72 4.44 6.56
N ARG A 84 11.69 4.41 5.71
CA ARG A 84 11.88 4.57 4.26
C ARG A 84 12.43 5.95 3.89
N HIS A 85 11.99 7.00 4.57
CA HIS A 85 12.53 8.34 4.38
C HIS A 85 14.00 8.43 4.80
N MET A 86 14.43 7.75 5.87
CA MET A 86 15.83 7.77 6.31
C MET A 86 16.81 7.33 5.22
N ARG A 87 16.38 6.48 4.29
CA ARG A 87 17.18 6.08 3.10
C ARG A 87 17.57 7.24 2.20
N THR A 88 16.85 8.37 2.27
CA THR A 88 17.20 9.60 1.54
C THR A 88 18.40 10.33 2.15
N HIS A 89 18.67 10.10 3.43
CA HIS A 89 19.86 10.63 4.11
C HIS A 89 21.02 9.65 4.08
N THR A 90 20.76 8.36 4.34
CA THR A 90 21.82 7.33 4.39
C THR A 90 22.28 6.88 3.01
N GLY A 91 21.52 7.17 1.95
CA GLY A 91 21.81 6.68 0.60
C GLY A 91 21.55 5.18 0.40
N GLU A 92 20.98 4.48 1.39
CA GLU A 92 20.73 3.04 1.30
C GLU A 92 19.81 2.67 0.12
N ARG A 93 20.28 1.76 -0.73
CA ARG A 93 19.56 1.24 -1.90
C ARG A 93 19.46 -0.29 -1.85
N PRO A 94 18.58 -0.84 -1.00
CA PRO A 94 18.50 -2.28 -0.74
C PRO A 94 17.90 -3.08 -1.90
N HIS A 95 17.27 -2.43 -2.89
CA HIS A 95 16.59 -3.11 -3.98
C HIS A 95 17.45 -3.07 -5.25
N ALA A 96 18.15 -4.15 -5.55
CA ALA A 96 18.96 -4.29 -6.77
C ALA A 96 18.12 -4.78 -7.96
N CYS A 97 18.44 -4.28 -9.15
CA CYS A 97 17.97 -4.86 -10.40
C CYS A 97 18.74 -6.14 -10.72
N ALA A 98 18.05 -7.15 -11.24
CA ALA A 98 18.68 -8.40 -11.65
C ALA A 98 19.28 -8.35 -13.07
N LEU A 99 18.89 -7.33 -13.85
CA LEU A 99 19.26 -7.20 -15.27
C LEU A 99 20.33 -6.13 -15.51
N CYS A 100 20.59 -5.27 -14.53
CA CYS A 100 21.62 -4.24 -14.63
C CYS A 100 22.15 -3.86 -13.23
N PRO A 101 23.25 -3.09 -13.15
CA PRO A 101 23.83 -2.67 -11.87
C PRO A 101 22.97 -1.69 -11.04
N ALA A 102 21.81 -1.25 -11.54
CA ALA A 102 20.98 -0.24 -10.89
C ALA A 102 20.44 -0.73 -9.54
N ARG A 103 20.49 0.15 -8.53
CA ARG A 103 19.94 -0.08 -7.18
C ARG A 103 19.00 1.04 -6.77
N PHE A 104 17.95 0.69 -6.05
CA PHE A 104 16.85 1.58 -5.68
C PHE A 104 16.60 1.60 -4.17
N ALA A 105 16.24 2.78 -3.65
CA ALA A 105 15.86 2.95 -2.25
C ALA A 105 14.49 2.33 -1.92
N GLN A 106 13.63 2.09 -2.93
CA GLN A 106 12.27 1.56 -2.77
C GLN A 106 11.96 0.48 -3.80
N SER A 107 11.16 -0.51 -3.39
CA SER A 107 10.75 -1.63 -4.25
C SER A 107 9.81 -1.23 -5.39
N THR A 108 9.03 -0.15 -5.20
CA THR A 108 8.17 0.43 -6.24
C THR A 108 8.98 1.04 -7.37
N ALA A 109 10.07 1.74 -7.04
CA ALA A 109 10.99 2.30 -8.03
C ALA A 109 11.68 1.18 -8.84
N LEU A 110 12.14 0.12 -8.16
CA LEU A 110 12.67 -1.06 -8.86
C LEU A 110 11.63 -1.69 -9.80
N ARG A 111 10.37 -1.82 -9.36
CA ARG A 111 9.31 -2.40 -10.20
C ARG A 111 9.04 -1.57 -11.45
N ALA A 112 8.98 -0.25 -11.33
CA ALA A 112 8.80 0.64 -12.46
C ALA A 112 9.98 0.53 -13.43
N HIS A 113 11.20 0.49 -12.90
CA HIS A 113 12.40 0.26 -13.71
C HIS A 113 12.37 -1.09 -14.44
N LEU A 114 12.00 -2.18 -13.76
CA LEU A 114 11.89 -3.50 -14.39
C LEU A 114 10.81 -3.54 -15.48
N ALA A 115 9.67 -2.86 -15.28
CA ALA A 115 8.63 -2.76 -16.31
C ALA A 115 9.16 -2.07 -17.57
N HIS A 116 9.86 -0.95 -17.40
CA HIS A 116 10.50 -0.23 -18.51
C HIS A 116 11.57 -1.08 -19.23
N LEU A 117 12.38 -1.84 -18.49
CA LEU A 117 13.35 -2.75 -19.12
C LEU A 117 12.67 -3.86 -19.91
N ILE A 118 11.53 -4.39 -19.45
CA ILE A 118 10.77 -5.40 -20.19
C ILE A 118 10.19 -4.80 -21.47
N GLU A 119 9.77 -3.54 -21.46
CA GLU A 119 9.25 -2.85 -22.65
C GLU A 119 10.33 -2.58 -23.70
N ILE A 120 11.57 -2.26 -23.29
CA ILE A 120 12.70 -2.05 -24.20
C ILE A 120 13.21 -3.36 -24.83
N ASN A 121 13.15 -4.46 -24.08
CA ASN A 121 13.65 -5.77 -24.53
C ASN A 121 12.58 -6.63 -25.23
N LYS A 122 11.43 -6.04 -25.58
CA LYS A 122 10.43 -6.63 -26.47
C LYS A 122 10.66 -6.15 -27.89
#